data_AF-A0A7T1HJT8-F1
#
_entry.id   AF-A0A7T1HJT8-F1
#
_cell.length_a   1.000
_cell.length_b   1.000
_cell.length_c   1.000
_cell.angle_alpha   90.00
_cell.angle_beta   90.00
_cell.angle_gamma   90.00
#
_symmetry.space_group_name_H-M   'P 1'
#
loop_
_entity.id
_entity.type
_entity.pdbx_description
1 polymer ?
#
loop_
_entity_poly.entity_id
_entity_poly.type
_entity_poly.pdbx_seq_one_letter_code
_entity_poly.pdbx_strand_id
1 'polypeptide(L)'
;MNLQQLLRPDWVLSTTLAQMPLENLLDRGIRALVLDVDRTLLPRRQAEMPPLMEAWLRQAKDRLRLHLFSNNPSRRRIGSVARQLDLPFTTSAGKPRRSALRRVLADLELPPEQVALAGDRLFTDVLVGNRLGLFTVLVKPVGPEGRPCQQDRLQRLEVGLARLVGAGWSR
;
A
#
# COMPACT_ATOMS: atom_id res chain seq x y z
N MET A 1 0.77 -20.99 5.05
CA MET A 1 -0.29 -20.03 5.42
C MET A 1 -1.62 -20.49 4.87
N ASN A 2 -2.67 -20.41 5.67
CA ASN A 2 -4.05 -20.66 5.22
C ASN A 2 -4.68 -19.38 4.63
N LEU A 3 -5.87 -19.50 4.06
CA LEU A 3 -6.58 -18.37 3.44
C LEU A 3 -6.88 -17.24 4.45
N GLN A 4 -7.18 -17.58 5.71
CA GLN A 4 -7.47 -16.61 6.76
C GLN A 4 -6.26 -15.72 7.06
N GLN A 5 -5.08 -16.34 7.24
CA GLN A 5 -3.82 -15.63 7.45
C GLN A 5 -3.46 -14.75 6.26
N LEU A 6 -3.70 -15.24 5.05
CA LEU A 6 -3.41 -14.51 3.82
C LEU A 6 -4.27 -13.25 3.64
N LEU A 7 -5.48 -13.24 4.20
CA LEU A 7 -6.43 -12.13 4.11
C LEU A 7 -6.48 -11.28 5.39
N ARG A 8 -5.55 -11.49 6.33
CA ARG A 8 -5.47 -10.69 7.54
C ARG A 8 -4.36 -9.64 7.40
N PRO A 9 -4.69 -8.34 7.35
CA PRO A 9 -3.69 -7.30 7.41
C PRO A 9 -3.07 -7.23 8.80
N ASP A 10 -1.81 -6.83 8.87
CA ASP A 10 -1.12 -6.59 10.16
C ASP A 10 -1.57 -5.29 10.81
N TRP A 11 -1.87 -4.28 9.98
CA TRP A 11 -2.37 -2.99 10.45
C TRP A 11 -3.50 -2.48 9.54
N VAL A 12 -4.61 -2.08 10.15
CA VAL A 12 -5.70 -1.41 9.45
C VAL A 12 -5.82 0.02 9.93
N LEU A 13 -5.81 0.96 8.98
CA LEU A 13 -6.06 2.37 9.23
C LEU A 13 -7.50 2.71 8.86
N SER A 14 -8.18 3.44 9.76
CA SER A 14 -9.47 4.07 9.49
C SER A 14 -9.34 5.37 8.69
N THR A 15 -8.10 5.79 8.41
CA THR A 15 -7.69 7.01 7.70
C THR A 15 -6.95 6.67 6.40
N THR A 16 -6.58 7.70 5.63
CA THR A 16 -5.73 7.51 4.45
C THR A 16 -4.27 7.35 4.86
N LEU A 17 -3.41 6.97 3.92
CA LEU A 17 -1.98 6.83 4.19
C LEU A 17 -1.33 8.12 4.72
N ALA A 18 -1.83 9.30 4.33
CA ALA A 18 -1.28 10.59 4.74
C ALA A 18 -1.38 10.87 6.25
N GLN A 19 -2.17 10.10 6.99
CA GLN A 19 -2.28 10.20 8.46
C GLN A 19 -1.57 9.05 9.19
N MET A 20 -0.83 8.19 8.47
CA MET A 20 -0.11 7.08 9.09
C MET A 20 1.12 7.59 9.85
N PRO A 21 1.25 7.36 11.17
CA PRO A 21 2.47 7.70 11.89
C PRO A 21 3.62 6.76 11.44
N LEU A 22 4.72 7.36 11.02
CA LEU A 22 5.88 6.63 10.50
C LEU A 22 6.66 5.91 11.62
N GLU A 23 6.62 6.47 12.82
CA GLU A 23 7.23 5.95 14.05
C GLU A 23 6.79 4.50 14.30
N ASN A 24 5.51 4.22 14.13
CA ASN A 24 4.96 2.88 14.30
C ASN A 24 5.64 1.84 13.39
N LEU A 25 6.05 2.23 12.18
CA LEU A 25 6.77 1.35 11.26
C LEU A 25 8.24 1.19 11.68
N LEU A 26 8.88 2.30 12.03
CA LEU A 26 10.29 2.34 12.42
C LEU A 26 10.54 1.56 13.71
N ASP A 27 9.66 1.68 14.70
CA ASP A 27 9.74 0.95 15.97
C ASP A 27 9.57 -0.57 15.77
N ARG A 28 8.96 -0.99 14.66
CA ARG A 28 8.83 -2.39 14.24
C ARG A 28 10.04 -2.88 13.43
N GLY A 29 11.04 -2.03 13.20
CA GLY A 29 12.20 -2.34 12.38
C GLY A 29 11.95 -2.30 10.88
N ILE A 30 10.83 -1.72 10.42
CA ILE A 30 10.58 -1.52 8.98
C ILE A 30 11.56 -0.50 8.42
N ARG A 31 12.18 -0.84 7.29
CA ARG A 31 13.21 -0.04 6.59
C ARG A 31 12.78 0.40 5.20
N ALA A 32 11.76 -0.26 4.63
CA ALA A 32 11.20 0.11 3.33
C ALA A 32 9.67 0.05 3.30
N LEU A 33 9.10 0.91 2.47
CA LEU A 33 7.68 0.93 2.14
C LEU A 33 7.48 0.71 0.65
N VAL A 34 6.78 -0.36 0.32
CA VAL A 34 6.20 -0.58 -1.00
C VAL A 34 4.78 0.00 -0.96
N LEU A 35 4.48 0.91 -1.88
CA LEU A 35 3.27 1.72 -1.84
C LEU A 35 2.42 1.46 -3.07
N ASP A 36 1.17 1.01 -2.87
CA ASP A 36 0.18 1.12 -3.93
C ASP A 36 -0.08 2.60 -4.27
N VAL A 37 -0.59 2.89 -5.47
CA VAL A 37 -0.74 4.27 -5.96
C VAL A 37 -2.19 4.66 -6.12
N ASP A 38 -2.96 3.89 -6.89
CA ASP A 38 -4.33 4.27 -7.22
C ASP A 38 -5.25 4.00 -6.04
N ARG A 39 -5.99 5.03 -5.62
CA ARG A 39 -6.79 5.02 -4.40
C ARG A 39 -5.99 4.93 -3.10
N THR A 40 -4.67 4.78 -3.16
CA THR A 40 -3.80 4.84 -1.97
C THR A 40 -3.13 6.21 -1.87
N LEU A 41 -2.36 6.62 -2.88
CA LEU A 41 -1.69 7.93 -2.95
C LEU A 41 -2.49 8.95 -3.79
N LEU A 42 -3.12 8.47 -4.87
CA LEU A 42 -3.87 9.30 -5.81
C LEU A 42 -5.36 8.96 -5.83
N PRO A 43 -6.25 9.95 -5.93
CA PRO A 43 -7.66 9.69 -6.23
C PRO A 43 -7.80 9.04 -7.61
N ARG A 44 -8.77 8.12 -7.76
CA ARG A 44 -8.91 7.25 -8.95
C ARG A 44 -8.91 7.98 -10.30
N ARG A 45 -9.54 9.14 -10.39
CA ARG A 45 -9.74 9.89 -11.65
C ARG A 45 -8.90 11.16 -11.75
N GLN A 46 -8.16 11.51 -10.71
CA GLN A 46 -7.36 12.73 -10.66
C GLN A 46 -5.89 12.37 -10.71
N ALA A 47 -5.11 13.16 -11.44
CA ALA A 47 -3.67 12.97 -11.56
C ALA A 47 -2.91 13.68 -10.42
N GLU A 48 -3.53 14.67 -9.79
CA GLU A 48 -2.89 15.47 -8.75
C GLU A 48 -2.90 14.74 -7.42
N MET A 49 -1.73 14.78 -6.77
CA MET A 49 -1.55 14.25 -5.44
C MET A 49 -2.07 15.26 -4.42
N PRO A 50 -2.88 14.83 -3.43
CA PRO A 50 -3.29 15.73 -2.36
C PRO A 50 -2.06 16.28 -1.59
N PRO A 51 -2.02 17.57 -1.23
CA PRO A 51 -0.86 18.17 -0.58
C PRO A 51 -0.40 17.47 0.71
N LEU A 52 -1.35 16.99 1.52
CA LEU A 52 -1.05 16.21 2.73
C LEU A 52 -0.33 14.89 2.41
N MET A 53 -0.68 14.24 1.29
CA MET A 53 -0.03 13.01 0.85
C MET A 53 1.39 13.29 0.37
N GLU A 54 1.59 14.37 -0.37
CA GLU A 54 2.94 14.77 -0.82
C GLU A 54 3.85 15.07 0.37
N ALA A 55 3.38 15.86 1.33
CA ALA A 55 4.14 16.18 2.54
C ALA A 55 4.51 14.90 3.31
N TRP A 56 3.55 13.99 3.47
CA TRP A 56 3.78 12.69 4.12
C TRP A 56 4.82 11.83 3.37
N LEU A 57 4.74 11.76 2.04
CA LEU A 57 5.70 10.99 1.25
C LEU A 57 7.12 11.57 1.31
N ARG A 58 7.27 12.89 1.38
CA ARG A 58 8.58 13.54 1.58
C ARG A 58 9.17 13.13 2.92
N GLN A 59 8.39 13.25 4.00
CA GLN A 59 8.82 12.83 5.33
C GLN A 59 9.15 11.32 5.38
N ALA A 60 8.37 10.49 4.69
CA ALA A 60 8.60 9.05 4.62
C ALA A 60 9.90 8.74 3.85
N LYS A 61 10.16 9.43 2.74
CA LYS A 61 11.36 9.23 1.91
C LYS A 61 12.65 9.52 2.67
N ASP A 62 12.63 10.49 3.60
CA ASP A 62 13.79 10.84 4.41
C ASP A 62 14.16 9.76 5.45
N ARG A 63 13.24 8.81 5.72
CA ARG A 63 13.38 7.83 6.82
C ARG A 63 13.32 6.38 6.35
N LEU A 64 12.74 6.12 5.18
CA LEU A 64 12.46 4.79 4.64
C LEU A 64 12.76 4.75 3.14
N ARG A 65 13.22 3.58 2.64
CA ARG A 65 13.28 3.34 1.20
C ARG A 65 11.86 3.21 0.66
N LEU A 66 11.46 4.01 -0.33
CA LEU A 66 10.12 3.94 -0.91
C LEU A 66 10.17 3.32 -2.31
N HIS A 67 9.16 2.52 -2.64
CA HIS A 67 8.96 1.98 -3.99
C HIS A 67 7.48 2.01 -4.38
N LEU A 68 7.14 2.61 -5.51
CA LEU A 68 5.75 2.64 -5.99
C LEU A 68 5.39 1.32 -6.70
N PHE A 69 4.27 0.72 -6.37
CA PHE A 69 3.91 -0.63 -6.83
C PHE A 69 2.42 -0.73 -7.20
N SER A 70 2.11 -0.53 -8.48
CA SER A 70 0.74 -0.39 -8.96
C SER A 70 0.35 -1.46 -9.99
N ASN A 71 -0.90 -1.91 -9.92
CA ASN A 71 -1.53 -2.71 -10.99
C ASN A 71 -1.89 -1.88 -12.22
N ASN A 72 -1.85 -0.55 -12.13
CA ASN A 72 -2.14 0.34 -13.25
C ASN A 72 -1.00 0.27 -14.30
N PRO A 73 -1.31 0.03 -15.58
CA PRO A 73 -0.31 -0.02 -16.64
C PRO A 73 0.21 1.35 -17.09
N SER A 74 -0.46 2.44 -16.69
CA SER A 74 -0.12 3.79 -17.12
C SER A 74 1.20 4.27 -16.49
N ARG A 75 2.31 4.08 -17.23
CA ARG A 75 3.61 4.67 -16.90
C ARG A 75 3.56 6.19 -16.77
N ARG A 76 2.70 6.88 -17.52
CA ARG A 76 2.51 8.33 -17.39
C ARG A 76 2.01 8.71 -16.00
N ARG A 77 0.97 8.01 -15.51
CA ARG A 77 0.32 8.29 -14.22
C ARG A 77 1.17 7.89 -13.02
N ILE A 78 1.78 6.71 -13.06
CA ILE A 78 2.64 6.26 -11.96
C ILE A 78 3.98 7.00 -12.00
N GLY A 79 4.51 7.20 -13.21
CA GLY A 79 5.75 7.93 -13.44
C GLY A 79 5.67 9.41 -13.07
N SER A 80 4.51 10.07 -13.13
CA SER A 80 4.39 11.46 -12.66
C SER A 80 4.60 11.56 -11.15
N VAL A 81 4.03 10.64 -10.38
CA VAL A 81 4.26 10.56 -8.92
C VAL A 81 5.72 10.23 -8.63
N ALA A 82 6.26 9.22 -9.31
CA ALA A 82 7.65 8.81 -9.17
C ALA A 82 8.62 9.97 -9.46
N ARG A 83 8.41 10.74 -10.52
CA ARG A 83 9.27 11.88 -10.88
C ARG A 83 9.17 13.04 -9.88
N GLN A 84 7.98 13.31 -9.35
CA GLN A 84 7.77 14.41 -8.40
C GLN A 84 8.57 14.21 -7.10
N LEU A 85 8.79 12.97 -6.71
CA LEU A 85 9.47 12.58 -5.47
C LEU A 85 10.78 11.84 -5.70
N ASP A 86 11.20 11.66 -6.95
CA ASP A 86 12.36 10.86 -7.36
C ASP A 86 12.36 9.46 -6.69
N LEU A 87 11.39 8.63 -7.07
CA LEU A 87 11.16 7.29 -6.51
C LEU A 87 11.22 6.19 -7.59
N PRO A 88 11.75 5.00 -7.26
CA PRO A 88 11.59 3.84 -8.13
C PRO A 88 10.12 3.39 -8.18
N PHE A 89 9.73 2.77 -9.30
CA PHE A 89 8.36 2.32 -9.49
C PHE A 89 8.22 1.07 -10.35
N THR A 90 7.12 0.35 -10.12
CA THR A 90 6.65 -0.76 -10.95
C THR A 90 5.19 -0.55 -11.33
N THR A 91 4.92 -0.48 -12.63
CA THR A 91 3.57 -0.53 -13.21
C THR A 91 3.18 -1.95 -13.60
N SER A 92 1.90 -2.20 -13.86
CA SER A 92 1.42 -3.53 -14.28
C SER A 92 1.88 -4.65 -13.35
N ALA A 93 1.95 -4.38 -12.04
CA ALA A 93 2.53 -5.29 -11.05
C ALA A 93 1.88 -6.68 -11.01
N GLY A 94 0.61 -6.79 -11.44
CA GLY A 94 -0.09 -8.07 -11.52
C GLY A 94 -0.47 -8.65 -10.17
N LYS A 95 -0.62 -7.82 -9.13
CA LYS A 95 -1.14 -8.22 -7.81
C LYS A 95 -2.46 -8.97 -7.98
N PRO A 96 -2.68 -10.12 -7.30
CA PRO A 96 -1.92 -10.61 -6.14
C PRO A 96 -0.76 -11.58 -6.48
N ARG A 97 -0.27 -11.61 -7.73
CA ARG A 97 0.87 -12.47 -8.10
C ARG A 97 2.17 -11.95 -7.46
N ARG A 98 3.03 -12.88 -7.07
CA ARG A 98 4.27 -12.62 -6.31
C ARG A 98 5.44 -12.12 -7.15
N SER A 99 5.42 -12.37 -8.46
CA SER A 99 6.61 -12.24 -9.32
C SER A 99 7.19 -10.83 -9.34
N ALA A 100 6.36 -9.81 -9.51
CA ALA A 100 6.82 -8.43 -9.52
C ALA A 100 7.31 -7.99 -8.13
N LEU A 101 6.59 -8.32 -7.06
CA LEU A 101 6.99 -7.93 -5.70
C LEU A 101 8.31 -8.60 -5.27
N ARG A 102 8.58 -9.84 -5.70
CA ARG A 102 9.89 -10.47 -5.47
C ARG A 102 11.06 -9.73 -6.10
N ARG A 103 10.86 -9.13 -7.28
CA ARG A 103 11.90 -8.31 -7.92
C ARG A 103 12.13 -7.04 -7.11
N VAL A 104 11.04 -6.37 -6.69
CA VAL A 104 11.14 -5.20 -5.81
C VAL A 104 11.90 -5.52 -4.52
N LEU A 105 11.63 -6.67 -3.87
CA LEU A 105 12.38 -7.08 -2.68
C LEU A 105 13.86 -7.35 -2.96
N ALA A 106 14.17 -7.95 -4.11
CA ALA A 106 15.55 -8.16 -4.53
C ALA A 106 16.28 -6.82 -4.76
N ASP A 107 15.63 -5.86 -5.42
CA ASP A 107 16.17 -4.52 -5.67
C ASP A 107 16.33 -3.71 -4.36
N LEU A 108 15.43 -3.93 -3.39
CA LEU A 108 15.51 -3.31 -2.07
C LEU A 108 16.61 -3.90 -1.19
N GLU A 109 17.06 -5.13 -1.47
CA GLU A 109 18.07 -5.86 -0.68
C GLU A 109 17.72 -5.92 0.82
N LEU A 110 16.43 -6.09 1.12
CA LEU A 110 15.92 -6.18 2.49
C LEU A 110 15.17 -7.49 2.72
N PRO A 111 15.27 -8.07 3.93
CA PRO A 111 14.43 -9.20 4.29
C PRO A 111 12.95 -8.78 4.32
N PRO A 112 12.00 -9.65 3.93
CA PRO A 112 10.57 -9.29 3.84
C PRO A 112 9.99 -8.67 5.11
N GLU A 113 10.45 -9.11 6.28
CA GLU A 113 9.99 -8.67 7.59
C GLU A 113 10.34 -7.19 7.88
N GLN A 114 11.33 -6.64 7.16
CA GLN A 114 11.70 -5.22 7.23
C GLN A 114 11.01 -4.36 6.16
N VAL A 115 10.11 -4.94 5.37
CA VAL A 115 9.41 -4.26 4.30
C VAL A 115 7.92 -4.25 4.58
N ALA A 116 7.32 -3.06 4.57
CA ALA A 116 5.89 -2.89 4.66
C ALA A 116 5.27 -2.65 3.27
N LEU A 117 4.13 -3.27 3.00
CA LEU A 117 3.29 -2.99 1.83
C LEU A 117 2.01 -2.30 2.27
N ALA A 118 1.80 -1.07 1.79
CA ALA A 118 0.60 -0.29 2.09
C ALA A 118 -0.29 -0.11 0.83
N GLY A 119 -1.59 -0.39 0.97
CA GLY A 119 -2.56 -0.22 -0.10
C GLY A 119 -4.01 -0.24 0.37
N ASP A 120 -4.95 0.04 -0.53
CA ASP A 120 -6.39 0.12 -0.21
C ASP A 120 -7.15 -1.19 -0.43
N ARG A 121 -6.52 -2.24 -0.97
CA ARG A 121 -7.22 -3.49 -1.31
C ARG A 121 -6.68 -4.70 -0.56
N LEU A 122 -7.62 -5.47 -0.03
CA LEU A 122 -7.31 -6.67 0.73
C LEU A 122 -6.91 -7.81 -0.21
N PHE A 123 -7.67 -8.02 -1.29
CA PHE A 123 -7.45 -9.15 -2.20
C PHE A 123 -6.30 -8.94 -3.18
N THR A 124 -5.67 -7.76 -3.17
CA THR A 124 -4.46 -7.50 -3.95
C THR A 124 -3.27 -7.17 -3.08
N ASP A 125 -3.32 -6.09 -2.31
CA ASP A 125 -2.14 -5.54 -1.63
C ASP A 125 -1.82 -6.37 -0.39
N VAL A 126 -2.79 -6.53 0.51
CA VAL A 126 -2.61 -7.36 1.71
C VAL A 126 -2.30 -8.80 1.32
N LEU A 127 -3.06 -9.37 0.39
CA LEU A 127 -2.83 -10.74 -0.07
C LEU A 127 -1.42 -10.93 -0.64
N VAL A 128 -0.91 -10.05 -1.49
CA VAL A 128 0.44 -10.25 -2.07
C VAL A 128 1.55 -10.04 -1.06
N GLY A 129 1.40 -9.08 -0.15
CA GLY A 129 2.37 -8.82 0.93
C GLY A 129 2.46 -10.00 1.87
N ASN A 130 1.32 -10.48 2.36
CA ASN A 130 1.21 -11.66 3.22
C ASN A 130 1.81 -12.91 2.57
N ARG A 131 1.59 -13.11 1.26
CA ARG A 131 2.18 -14.24 0.52
C ARG A 131 3.71 -14.25 0.47
N LEU A 132 4.36 -13.13 0.79
CA LEU A 132 5.80 -12.98 0.83
C LEU A 132 6.34 -12.61 2.23
N GLY A 133 5.48 -12.58 3.26
CA GLY A 133 5.90 -12.29 4.64
C GLY A 133 6.16 -10.81 4.94
N LEU A 134 5.65 -9.89 4.12
CA LEU A 134 5.75 -8.44 4.39
C LEU A 134 4.76 -8.04 5.48
N PHE A 135 5.09 -6.96 6.18
CA PHE A 135 4.13 -6.26 7.04
C PHE A 135 3.08 -5.54 6.17
N THR A 136 1.80 -5.84 6.34
CA THR A 136 0.75 -5.32 5.47
C THR A 136 -0.10 -4.25 6.15
N VAL A 137 -0.25 -3.11 5.46
CA VAL A 137 -1.07 -1.99 5.93
C VAL A 137 -2.24 -1.79 4.98
N LEU A 138 -3.45 -1.99 5.49
CA LEU A 138 -4.68 -1.69 4.77
C LEU A 138 -5.16 -0.28 5.14
N VAL A 139 -5.18 0.63 4.17
CA VAL A 139 -5.59 2.04 4.39
C VAL A 139 -6.97 2.32 3.81
N LYS A 140 -7.60 3.43 4.23
CA LYS A 140 -8.79 3.92 3.53
C LYS A 140 -8.43 4.52 2.17
N PRO A 141 -9.27 4.26 1.13
CA PRO A 141 -9.06 4.86 -0.17
C PRO A 141 -9.03 6.39 -0.08
N VAL A 142 -8.09 7.06 -0.76
CA VAL A 142 -8.01 8.53 -0.78
C VAL A 142 -8.98 9.13 -1.81
N GLY A 143 -9.69 10.18 -1.40
CA GLY A 143 -10.54 11.01 -2.25
C GLY A 143 -9.84 12.29 -2.72
N PRO A 144 -10.49 13.08 -3.60
CA PRO A 144 -9.93 14.33 -4.15
C PRO A 144 -9.37 15.31 -3.11
N GLU A 145 -10.05 15.45 -1.98
CA GLU A 145 -9.65 16.36 -0.90
C GLU A 145 -8.53 15.78 0.01
N GLY A 146 -7.95 14.63 -0.32
CA GLY A 146 -6.99 13.92 0.54
C GLY A 146 -7.63 13.23 1.76
N ARG A 147 -8.96 13.22 1.83
CA ARG A 147 -9.76 12.56 2.89
C ARG A 147 -10.17 11.15 2.47
N PRO A 148 -10.56 10.27 3.41
CA PRO A 148 -11.14 8.98 3.07
C PRO A 148 -12.30 9.10 2.08
N CYS A 149 -12.20 8.38 0.96
CA CYS A 149 -13.22 8.34 -0.07
C CYS A 149 -14.43 7.56 0.42
N GLN A 150 -15.62 8.17 0.33
CA GLN A 150 -16.88 7.52 0.70
C GLN A 150 -17.27 6.38 -0.25
N GLN A 151 -16.69 6.31 -1.45
CA GLN A 151 -16.97 5.31 -2.49
C GLN A 151 -16.06 4.08 -2.39
N ASP A 152 -15.90 3.51 -1.20
CA ASP A 152 -15.05 2.36 -0.86
C ASP A 152 -15.79 1.00 -0.90
N ARG A 153 -16.89 0.89 -1.67
CA ARG A 153 -17.77 -0.30 -1.72
C ARG A 153 -17.01 -1.61 -1.98
N LEU A 154 -16.04 -1.59 -2.89
CA LEU A 154 -15.24 -2.77 -3.22
C LEU A 154 -14.39 -3.21 -2.02
N GLN A 155 -13.65 -2.30 -1.39
CA GLN A 155 -12.88 -2.61 -0.19
C GLN A 155 -13.79 -3.17 0.92
N ARG A 156 -14.96 -2.55 1.14
CA ARG A 156 -15.94 -3.03 2.13
C ARG A 156 -16.42 -4.46 1.82
N LEU A 157 -16.68 -4.77 0.56
CA LEU A 157 -17.05 -6.11 0.13
C LEU A 157 -15.92 -7.12 0.36
N GLU A 158 -14.68 -6.77 -0.01
CA GLU A 158 -13.51 -7.63 0.24
C GLU A 158 -13.32 -7.91 1.74
N VAL A 159 -13.41 -6.88 2.58
CA VAL A 159 -13.33 -7.01 4.05
C VAL A 159 -14.49 -7.84 4.61
N GLY A 160 -15.70 -7.65 4.10
CA GLY A 160 -16.87 -8.45 4.50
C GLY A 160 -16.67 -9.93 4.21
N LEU A 161 -16.25 -10.27 2.98
CA LEU A 161 -15.95 -11.63 2.58
C LEU A 161 -14.80 -12.25 3.41
N ALA A 162 -13.74 -11.48 3.67
CA ALA A 162 -12.63 -11.94 4.50
C ALA A 162 -13.06 -12.28 5.93
N ARG A 163 -13.93 -11.47 6.53
CA ARG A 163 -14.51 -11.77 7.85
C ARG A 163 -15.38 -13.03 7.85
N LEU A 164 -16.17 -13.26 6.79
CA LEU A 164 -16.99 -14.46 6.66
C LEU A 164 -16.16 -15.75 6.62
N VAL A 165 -14.95 -15.69 6.03
CA VAL A 165 -14.04 -16.85 6.01
C VAL A 165 -13.15 -16.96 7.26
N GLY A 166 -13.36 -16.09 8.27
CA GLY A 166 -12.66 -16.12 9.56
C GLY A 166 -11.38 -15.27 9.63
N ALA A 167 -11.08 -14.44 8.63
CA ALA A 167 -10.00 -13.46 8.71
C ALA A 167 -10.45 -12.25 9.54
N GLY A 168 -10.36 -12.38 10.86
CA GLY A 168 -10.64 -11.31 11.81
C GLY A 168 -9.39 -10.52 12.22
N TRP A 169 -9.55 -9.24 12.49
CA TRP A 169 -8.55 -8.36 13.10
C TRP A 169 -9.26 -7.33 13.98
N SER A 170 -8.57 -6.88 15.03
CA SER A 170 -9.04 -5.80 15.89
C SER A 170 -9.14 -4.50 15.09
N ARG A 171 -10.18 -3.70 15.36
CA ARG A 171 -10.38 -2.39 14.74
C ARG A 171 -9.39 -1.36 15.28
#